data_AF-A0A977IV96-F1
#
_entry.id   AF-A0A977IV96-F1
#
_cell.length_a   1.000
_cell.length_b   1.000
_cell.length_c   1.000
_cell.angle_alpha   90.00
_cell.angle_beta   90.00
_cell.angle_gamma   90.00
#
_symmetry.space_group_name_H-M   'P 1'
#
loop_
_entity.id
_entity.type
_entity.pdbx_description
1 polymer ?
#
loop_
_entity_poly.entity_id
_entity_poly.type
_entity_poly.pdbx_seq_one_letter_code
_entity_poly.pdbx_strand_id
1 'polypeptide(L)'
;WRQRIVRMKSVLVATVVLSVVGLVVGTAEVMSHVTAHFGKALSECREESGLTPEVLEEFQHFWREDFEVVHRELGCAIICMSNKFSLLQEDSRIHHVNMHDYVKGFPNGQVLSAKMVELIHNCEQQYDDITDDCARVVKVAACFKRDAKKEGIAPEVTMIEAVMEKY
;
A
#
# COMPACT_ATOMS: atom_id res chain seq x y z
N TRP A 1 20.04 10.82 -43.09
CA TRP A 1 19.37 11.63 -42.05
C TRP A 1 18.18 10.92 -41.40
N ARG A 2 17.12 10.52 -42.13
CA ARG A 2 15.95 9.77 -41.58
C ARG A 2 16.33 8.55 -40.72
N GLN A 3 17.23 7.68 -41.20
CA GLN A 3 17.63 6.45 -40.48
C GLN A 3 18.35 6.69 -39.15
N ARG A 4 19.18 7.76 -39.05
CA ARG A 4 19.84 8.12 -37.78
C ARG A 4 18.84 8.68 -36.77
N ILE A 5 17.86 9.46 -37.24
CA ILE A 5 16.78 9.99 -36.40
C ILE A 5 15.88 8.85 -35.89
N VAL A 6 15.53 7.89 -36.73
CA VAL A 6 14.74 6.70 -36.32
C VAL A 6 15.50 5.88 -35.28
N ARG A 7 16.78 5.58 -35.52
CA ARG A 7 17.61 4.79 -34.59
C ARG A 7 17.82 5.50 -33.25
N MET A 8 17.99 6.83 -33.25
CA MET A 8 18.10 7.63 -32.03
C MET A 8 16.80 7.69 -31.24
N LYS A 9 15.65 7.83 -31.94
CA LYS A 9 14.32 7.75 -31.31
C LYS A 9 14.05 6.37 -30.70
N SER A 10 14.39 5.28 -31.40
CA SER A 10 14.22 3.92 -30.89
C SER A 10 15.08 3.64 -29.65
N VAL A 11 16.33 4.12 -29.63
CA VAL A 11 17.21 3.97 -28.46
C VAL A 11 16.68 4.77 -27.27
N LEU A 12 16.27 6.03 -27.48
CA LEU A 12 15.68 6.86 -26.43
C LEU A 12 14.40 6.23 -25.85
N VAL A 13 13.50 5.73 -26.70
CA VAL A 13 12.28 5.04 -26.25
C VAL A 13 12.61 3.79 -25.44
N ALA A 14 13.54 2.95 -25.90
CA ALA A 14 13.95 1.75 -25.15
C ALA A 14 14.55 2.10 -23.77
N THR A 15 15.40 3.13 -23.71
CA THR A 15 16.06 3.56 -22.46
C THR A 15 15.03 4.09 -21.45
N VAL A 16 14.06 4.89 -21.93
CA VAL A 16 12.97 5.40 -21.09
C VAL A 16 12.10 4.26 -20.56
N VAL A 17 11.68 3.32 -21.41
CA VAL A 17 10.86 2.17 -20.99
C VAL A 17 11.56 1.33 -19.93
N LEU A 18 12.86 1.04 -20.11
CA LEU A 18 13.66 0.29 -19.13
C LEU A 18 13.73 1.01 -17.77
N SER A 19 13.94 2.34 -17.78
CA SER A 19 14.00 3.12 -16.54
C SER A 19 12.67 3.15 -15.79
N VAL A 20 11.55 3.26 -16.50
CA VAL A 20 10.20 3.27 -15.91
C VAL A 20 9.87 1.91 -15.31
N VAL A 21 10.14 0.81 -16.03
CA VAL A 21 9.92 -0.55 -15.52
C VAL A 21 10.74 -0.81 -14.26
N GLY A 22 12.01 -0.38 -14.22
CA GLY A 22 12.86 -0.54 -13.04
C GLY A 22 12.33 0.20 -11.79
N LEU A 23 11.78 1.41 -11.97
CA LEU A 23 11.19 2.20 -10.88
C LEU A 23 9.92 1.54 -10.32
N VAL A 24 9.03 1.06 -11.21
CA VAL A 24 7.77 0.40 -10.83
C VAL A 24 8.04 -0.88 -10.03
N VAL A 25 8.97 -1.71 -10.50
CA VAL A 25 9.39 -2.93 -9.79
C VAL A 25 9.97 -2.59 -8.41
N GLY A 26 10.81 -1.54 -8.33
CA GLY A 26 11.35 -1.07 -7.06
C GLY A 26 10.28 -0.64 -6.06
N THR A 27 9.23 0.05 -6.50
CA THR A 27 8.14 0.48 -5.61
C THR A 27 7.24 -0.66 -5.14
N ALA A 28 6.97 -1.67 -5.99
CA ALA A 28 6.20 -2.85 -5.60
C ALA A 28 6.97 -3.72 -4.58
N GLU A 29 8.30 -3.80 -4.71
CA GLU A 29 9.15 -4.45 -3.70
C GLU A 29 9.08 -3.74 -2.36
N VAL A 30 9.17 -2.40 -2.32
CA VAL A 30 8.98 -1.66 -1.06
C VAL A 30 7.59 -1.92 -0.48
N MET A 31 6.53 -1.93 -1.30
CA MET A 31 5.17 -2.19 -0.84
C MET A 31 5.01 -3.59 -0.25
N SER A 32 5.74 -4.60 -0.75
CA SER A 32 5.70 -5.95 -0.18
C SER A 32 6.32 -5.99 1.22
N HIS A 33 7.45 -5.30 1.41
CA HIS A 33 8.10 -5.13 2.70
C HIS A 33 7.20 -4.40 3.72
N VAL A 34 6.58 -3.29 3.31
CA VAL A 34 5.61 -2.55 4.12
C VAL A 34 4.44 -3.45 4.51
N THR A 35 3.87 -4.19 3.57
CA THR A 35 2.74 -5.10 3.81
C THR A 35 3.10 -6.23 4.78
N ALA A 36 4.26 -6.87 4.59
CA ALA A 36 4.71 -7.95 5.45
C ALA A 36 4.90 -7.49 6.90
N HIS A 37 5.61 -6.38 7.10
CA HIS A 37 5.86 -5.86 8.44
C HIS A 37 4.59 -5.32 9.10
N PHE A 38 3.75 -4.59 8.37
CA PHE A 38 2.48 -4.08 8.88
C PHE A 38 1.54 -5.23 9.28
N GLY A 39 1.47 -6.28 8.48
CA GLY A 39 0.64 -7.47 8.69
C GLY A 39 0.88 -8.20 10.01
N LYS A 40 2.04 -8.05 10.64
CA LYS A 40 2.36 -8.65 11.94
C LYS A 40 1.45 -8.21 13.07
N ALA A 41 0.97 -6.97 13.02
CA ALA A 41 0.04 -6.44 14.01
C ALA A 41 -1.36 -7.06 13.90
N LEU A 42 -1.67 -7.79 12.82
CA LEU A 42 -3.00 -8.34 12.59
C LEU A 42 -3.44 -9.28 13.72
N SER A 43 -2.55 -10.18 14.19
CA SER A 43 -2.88 -11.17 15.21
C SER A 43 -3.33 -10.52 16.52
N GLU A 44 -2.65 -9.45 16.95
CA GLU A 44 -3.02 -8.65 18.13
C GLU A 44 -4.33 -7.88 17.93
N CYS A 45 -4.63 -7.49 16.69
CA CYS A 45 -5.78 -6.64 16.38
C CYS A 45 -7.06 -7.41 16.05
N ARG A 46 -7.03 -8.74 15.92
CA ARG A 46 -8.23 -9.55 15.57
C ARG A 46 -9.34 -9.44 16.58
N GLU A 47 -9.01 -9.66 17.85
CA GLU A 47 -10.01 -9.67 18.93
C GLU A 47 -10.62 -8.27 19.10
N GLU A 48 -9.79 -7.23 19.11
CA GLU A 48 -10.23 -5.84 19.28
C GLU A 48 -11.11 -5.34 18.12
N SER A 49 -10.84 -5.80 16.89
CA SER A 49 -11.58 -5.37 15.69
C SER A 49 -12.79 -6.22 15.34
N GLY A 50 -12.94 -7.39 15.97
CA GLY A 50 -13.92 -8.41 15.59
C GLY A 50 -13.61 -9.08 14.24
N LEU A 51 -12.39 -8.91 13.71
CA LEU A 51 -11.98 -9.45 12.42
C LEU A 51 -11.73 -10.95 12.49
N THR A 52 -12.68 -11.73 11.99
CA THR A 52 -12.57 -13.19 11.99
C THR A 52 -11.59 -13.68 10.91
N PRO A 53 -10.97 -14.87 11.07
CA PRO A 53 -10.11 -15.46 10.05
C PRO A 53 -10.83 -15.71 8.72
N GLU A 54 -12.16 -15.91 8.74
CA GLU A 54 -12.98 -16.07 7.52
C GLU A 54 -13.06 -14.78 6.71
N VAL A 55 -12.99 -13.61 7.36
CA VAL A 55 -12.97 -12.32 6.68
C VAL A 55 -11.59 -12.04 6.10
N LEU A 56 -10.53 -12.28 6.86
CA LEU A 56 -9.16 -12.12 6.40
C LEU A 56 -8.26 -13.03 7.20
N GLU A 57 -7.71 -14.07 6.57
CA GLU A 57 -6.82 -15.04 7.21
C GLU A 57 -5.41 -14.47 7.42
N GLU A 58 -4.84 -13.85 6.39
CA GLU A 58 -3.53 -13.23 6.44
C GLU A 58 -3.58 -11.86 5.77
N PHE A 59 -2.84 -10.89 6.31
CA PHE A 59 -2.92 -9.52 5.81
C PHE A 59 -2.49 -9.41 4.33
N GLN A 60 -1.59 -10.27 3.87
CA GLN A 60 -1.16 -10.28 2.46
C GLN A 60 -2.30 -10.58 1.47
N HIS A 61 -3.36 -11.27 1.90
CA HIS A 61 -4.54 -11.51 1.05
C HIS A 61 -5.26 -10.21 0.66
N PHE A 62 -5.01 -9.10 1.38
CA PHE A 62 -5.44 -7.76 0.99
C PHE A 62 -5.16 -7.46 -0.48
N TRP A 63 -4.03 -7.93 -1.03
CA TRP A 63 -3.61 -7.62 -2.40
C TRP A 63 -4.21 -8.54 -3.47
N ARG A 64 -4.80 -9.69 -3.11
CA ARG A 64 -5.39 -10.62 -4.09
C ARG A 64 -6.48 -9.96 -4.93
N GLU A 65 -6.61 -10.37 -6.19
CA GLU A 65 -7.64 -9.84 -7.10
C GLU A 65 -9.06 -10.17 -6.64
N ASP A 66 -9.26 -11.35 -6.07
CA ASP A 66 -10.55 -11.86 -5.61
C ASP A 66 -10.93 -11.40 -4.19
N PHE A 67 -10.04 -10.66 -3.51
CA PHE A 67 -10.32 -10.16 -2.17
C PHE A 67 -11.00 -8.79 -2.18
N GLU A 68 -12.25 -8.74 -1.69
CA GLU A 68 -13.03 -7.51 -1.55
C GLU A 68 -12.74 -6.77 -0.23
N VAL A 69 -12.23 -5.55 -0.34
CA VAL A 69 -11.93 -4.69 0.82
C VAL A 69 -13.19 -3.91 1.20
N VAL A 70 -14.13 -4.55 1.90
CA VAL A 70 -15.46 -3.97 2.18
C VAL A 70 -15.93 -4.08 3.63
N HIS A 71 -15.36 -4.99 4.41
CA HIS A 71 -15.81 -5.30 5.76
C HIS A 71 -15.44 -4.19 6.76
N ARG A 72 -16.39 -3.75 7.58
CA ARG A 72 -16.17 -2.71 8.59
C ARG A 72 -15.11 -3.14 9.60
N GLU A 73 -15.13 -4.42 9.98
CA GLU A 73 -14.18 -5.08 10.87
C GLU A 73 -12.74 -4.98 10.34
N LEU A 74 -12.56 -5.05 9.01
CA LEU A 74 -11.26 -4.83 8.38
C LEU A 74 -10.80 -3.37 8.55
N GLY A 75 -11.72 -2.41 8.44
CA GLY A 75 -11.43 -1.01 8.75
C GLY A 75 -10.98 -0.80 10.19
N CYS A 76 -11.67 -1.40 11.16
CA CYS A 76 -11.27 -1.35 12.56
C CYS A 76 -9.90 -2.03 12.79
N ALA A 77 -9.63 -3.16 12.13
CA ALA A 77 -8.34 -3.83 12.20
C ALA A 77 -7.21 -2.95 11.66
N ILE A 78 -7.42 -2.28 10.52
CA ILE A 78 -6.45 -1.33 9.95
C ILE A 78 -6.17 -0.18 10.91
N ILE A 79 -7.20 0.37 11.59
CA ILE A 79 -7.02 1.40 12.63
C ILE A 79 -6.16 0.86 13.77
N CYS A 80 -6.51 -0.29 14.32
CA CYS A 80 -5.75 -0.93 15.40
C CYS A 80 -4.28 -1.13 15.01
N MET A 81 -4.03 -1.75 13.85
CA MET A 81 -2.68 -2.02 13.36
C MET A 81 -1.89 -0.72 13.15
N SER A 82 -2.54 0.31 12.60
CA SER A 82 -1.90 1.60 12.35
C SER A 82 -1.53 2.32 13.65
N ASN A 83 -2.33 2.19 14.71
CA ASN A 83 -2.04 2.78 16.02
C ASN A 83 -0.83 2.13 16.69
N LYS A 84 -0.58 0.82 16.49
CA LYS A 84 0.63 0.12 16.99
C LYS A 84 1.93 0.73 16.46
N PHE A 85 1.87 1.35 15.28
CA PHE A 85 2.99 2.01 14.62
C PHE A 85 2.86 3.55 14.60
N SER A 86 1.87 4.11 15.32
CA SER A 86 1.57 5.54 15.35
C SER A 86 1.38 6.18 13.96
N LEU A 87 0.75 5.45 13.03
CA LEU A 87 0.57 5.88 11.64
C LEU A 87 -0.68 6.73 11.42
N LEU A 88 -1.54 6.87 12.45
CA LEU A 88 -2.73 7.71 12.43
C LEU A 88 -2.63 8.86 13.44
N GLN A 89 -3.40 9.91 13.18
CA GLN A 89 -3.74 10.98 14.10
C GLN A 89 -4.96 10.57 14.96
N GLU A 90 -5.35 11.42 15.91
CA GLU A 90 -6.49 11.16 16.81
C GLU A 90 -7.83 11.01 16.08
N ASP A 91 -7.97 11.58 14.88
CA ASP A 91 -9.17 11.49 14.04
C ASP A 91 -9.17 10.28 13.07
N SER A 92 -8.30 9.31 13.32
CA SER A 92 -8.14 8.11 12.48
C SER A 92 -7.81 8.42 11.01
N ARG A 93 -7.13 9.55 10.74
CA ARG A 93 -6.49 9.86 9.46
C ARG A 93 -4.99 9.62 9.53
N ILE A 94 -4.34 9.50 8.38
CA ILE A 94 -2.90 9.28 8.34
C ILE A 94 -2.15 10.41 9.03
N HIS A 95 -1.16 10.02 9.82
CA HIS A 95 -0.12 10.91 10.28
C HIS A 95 0.96 10.98 9.19
N HIS A 96 0.90 11.98 8.30
CA HIS A 96 1.74 12.05 7.10
C HIS A 96 3.23 11.86 7.36
N VAL A 97 3.77 12.48 8.41
CA VAL A 97 5.20 12.37 8.78
C VAL A 97 5.56 10.95 9.22
N ASN A 98 4.84 10.40 10.20
CA ASN A 98 5.08 9.03 10.68
C ASN A 98 4.91 7.99 9.57
N MET A 99 3.90 8.12 8.71
CA MET A 99 3.74 7.23 7.55
C MET A 99 4.93 7.32 6.59
N HIS A 100 5.35 8.53 6.26
CA HIS A 100 6.51 8.74 5.39
C HIS A 100 7.79 8.12 5.98
N ASP A 101 8.04 8.34 7.28
CA ASP A 101 9.23 7.84 7.95
C ASP A 101 9.18 6.32 8.17
N TYR A 102 8.00 5.77 8.45
CA TYR A 102 7.75 4.33 8.49
C TYR A 102 8.11 3.67 7.16
N VAL A 103 7.60 4.20 6.04
CA VAL A 103 7.90 3.66 4.71
C VAL A 103 9.39 3.79 4.37
N LYS A 104 10.05 4.88 4.77
CA LYS A 104 11.50 5.06 4.60
C LYS A 104 12.36 4.10 5.41
N GLY A 105 11.82 3.48 6.46
CA GLY A 105 12.51 2.47 7.26
C GLY A 105 12.77 1.17 6.49
N PHE A 106 12.09 0.94 5.36
CA PHE A 106 12.26 -0.26 4.54
C PHE A 106 13.36 -0.10 3.49
N PRO A 107 13.95 -1.22 2.99
CA PRO A 107 14.90 -1.17 1.88
C PRO A 107 14.32 -0.40 0.69
N ASN A 108 15.02 0.62 0.20
CA ASN A 108 14.58 1.53 -0.86
C ASN A 108 13.31 2.35 -0.56
N GLY A 109 12.87 2.45 0.70
CA GLY A 109 11.64 3.13 1.12
C GLY A 109 11.46 4.56 0.61
N GLN A 110 12.55 5.28 0.36
CA GLN A 110 12.54 6.63 -0.21
C GLN A 110 11.84 6.72 -1.57
N VAL A 111 11.80 5.65 -2.37
CA VAL A 111 11.14 5.68 -3.69
C VAL A 111 9.61 5.60 -3.60
N LEU A 112 9.07 5.13 -2.47
CA LEU A 112 7.63 4.92 -2.29
C LEU A 112 7.00 5.89 -1.29
N SER A 113 7.72 6.28 -0.24
CA SER A 113 7.18 7.03 0.92
C SER A 113 6.24 8.19 0.57
N ALA A 114 6.71 9.15 -0.23
CA ALA A 114 5.89 10.31 -0.63
C ALA A 114 4.66 9.90 -1.46
N LYS A 115 4.83 8.97 -2.40
CA LYS A 115 3.74 8.49 -3.27
C LYS A 115 2.66 7.75 -2.48
N MET A 116 3.06 6.92 -1.52
CA MET A 116 2.11 6.19 -0.67
C MET A 116 1.28 7.15 0.19
N VAL A 117 1.93 8.15 0.82
CA VAL A 117 1.25 9.18 1.59
C VAL A 117 0.27 9.98 0.72
N GLU A 118 0.68 10.37 -0.47
CA GLU A 118 -0.17 11.08 -1.44
C GLU A 118 -1.41 10.27 -1.81
N LEU A 119 -1.25 8.99 -2.16
CA LEU A 119 -2.36 8.13 -2.56
C LEU A 119 -3.36 7.93 -1.42
N ILE A 120 -2.88 7.66 -0.19
CA ILE A 120 -3.78 7.48 0.95
C ILE A 120 -4.52 8.78 1.25
N HIS A 121 -3.83 9.92 1.27
CA HIS A 121 -4.46 11.21 1.53
C HIS A 121 -5.53 11.58 0.49
N ASN A 122 -5.25 11.33 -0.80
CA ASN A 122 -6.23 11.55 -1.87
C ASN A 122 -7.45 10.62 -1.73
N CYS A 123 -7.27 9.42 -1.19
CA CYS A 123 -8.37 8.53 -0.86
C CYS A 123 -9.17 9.01 0.37
N GLU A 124 -8.52 9.55 1.41
CA GLU A 124 -9.22 10.13 2.57
C GLU A 124 -10.17 11.26 2.18
N GLN A 125 -9.71 12.16 1.30
CA GLN A 125 -10.52 13.29 0.82
C GLN A 125 -11.81 12.86 0.11
N GLN A 126 -11.85 11.64 -0.46
CA GLN A 126 -13.04 11.12 -1.16
C GLN A 126 -14.13 10.62 -0.21
N TYR A 127 -13.80 10.37 1.05
CA TYR A 127 -14.69 9.75 2.04
C TYR A 127 -14.77 10.57 3.33
N ASP A 128 -14.55 11.89 3.23
CA ASP A 128 -14.52 12.83 4.35
C ASP A 128 -15.87 12.95 5.09
N ASP A 129 -16.95 12.62 4.38
CA ASP A 129 -18.33 12.67 4.85
C ASP A 129 -18.74 11.44 5.68
N ILE A 130 -17.93 10.39 5.73
CA ILE A 130 -18.22 9.17 6.49
C ILE A 130 -17.80 9.35 7.95
N THR A 131 -18.79 9.36 8.85
CA THR A 131 -18.57 9.58 10.29
C THR A 131 -18.11 8.34 11.07
N ASP A 132 -18.42 7.13 10.60
CA ASP A 132 -17.91 5.91 11.22
C ASP A 132 -16.48 5.66 10.73
N ASP A 133 -15.50 5.78 11.63
CA ASP A 133 -14.09 5.70 11.27
C ASP A 133 -13.70 4.37 10.65
N CYS A 134 -14.22 3.24 11.14
CA CYS A 134 -13.92 1.94 10.56
C CYS A 134 -14.48 1.82 9.13
N ALA A 135 -15.71 2.27 8.90
CA ALA A 135 -16.33 2.29 7.59
C ALA A 135 -15.58 3.23 6.63
N ARG A 136 -15.12 4.39 7.11
CA ARG A 136 -14.30 5.31 6.33
C ARG A 136 -12.96 4.68 5.96
N VAL A 137 -12.25 4.13 6.94
CA VAL A 137 -10.92 3.53 6.73
C VAL A 137 -10.97 2.36 5.76
N VAL A 138 -11.97 1.48 5.81
CA VAL A 138 -12.07 0.39 4.81
C VAL A 138 -12.32 0.92 3.39
N LYS A 139 -13.09 2.01 3.23
CA LYS A 139 -13.28 2.67 1.91
C LYS A 139 -12.00 3.33 1.41
N VAL A 140 -11.25 3.99 2.30
CA VAL A 140 -9.92 4.53 2.00
C VAL A 140 -8.96 3.41 1.61
N ALA A 141 -8.96 2.29 2.32
CA ALA A 141 -8.11 1.13 2.00
C ALA A 141 -8.45 0.50 0.65
N ALA A 142 -9.75 0.37 0.32
CA ALA A 142 -10.20 -0.11 -0.98
C ALA A 142 -9.78 0.84 -2.12
N CYS A 143 -9.91 2.15 -1.91
CA CYS A 143 -9.43 3.17 -2.83
C CYS A 143 -7.92 3.09 -3.02
N PHE A 144 -7.16 2.97 -1.92
CA PHE A 144 -5.71 2.83 -1.96
C PHE A 144 -5.28 1.57 -2.71
N LYS A 145 -5.90 0.42 -2.46
CA LYS A 145 -5.64 -0.83 -3.21
C LYS A 145 -5.81 -0.63 -4.71
N ARG A 146 -6.92 -0.01 -5.12
CA ARG A 146 -7.23 0.28 -6.53
C ARG A 146 -6.19 1.22 -7.15
N ASP A 147 -5.88 2.32 -6.47
CA ASP A 147 -4.98 3.34 -7.02
C ASP A 147 -3.53 2.84 -7.02
N ALA A 148 -3.11 2.06 -6.01
CA ALA A 148 -1.82 1.37 -6.00
C ALA A 148 -1.67 0.39 -7.18
N LYS A 149 -2.74 -0.37 -7.52
CA LYS A 149 -2.74 -1.23 -8.72
C LYS A 149 -2.63 -0.41 -10.00
N LYS A 150 -3.37 0.69 -10.10
CA LYS A 150 -3.34 1.59 -11.26
C LYS A 150 -1.96 2.22 -11.48
N GLU A 151 -1.27 2.58 -10.39
CA GLU A 151 0.07 3.15 -10.43
C GLU A 151 1.18 2.09 -10.56
N GLY A 152 0.83 0.80 -10.58
CA GLY A 152 1.77 -0.32 -10.72
C GLY A 152 2.61 -0.60 -9.47
N ILE A 153 2.23 -0.05 -8.31
CA ILE A 153 2.98 -0.20 -7.06
C ILE A 153 2.42 -1.27 -6.12
N ALA A 154 1.29 -1.89 -6.51
CA ALA A 154 0.71 -3.01 -5.78
C ALA A 154 1.61 -4.25 -5.94
N PRO A 155 1.98 -4.92 -4.82
CA PRO A 155 2.78 -6.14 -4.86
C PRO A 155 1.89 -7.33 -5.20
N GLU A 156 2.49 -8.34 -5.84
CA GLU A 156 1.92 -9.68 -5.88
C GLU A 156 2.06 -10.34 -4.51
N VAL A 157 1.14 -11.24 -4.16
CA VAL A 157 1.18 -11.96 -2.85
C VAL A 157 2.51 -12.69 -2.66
N THR A 158 3.03 -13.31 -3.72
CA THR A 158 4.31 -14.02 -3.70
C THR A 158 5.51 -13.12 -3.37
N MET A 159 5.44 -11.82 -3.70
CA MET A 159 6.47 -10.85 -3.32
C MET A 159 6.46 -10.55 -1.83
N ILE A 160 5.28 -10.65 -1.19
CA ILE A 160 5.11 -10.46 0.25
C ILE A 160 5.61 -11.70 0.98
N GLU A 161 5.17 -12.89 0.56
CA GLU A 161 5.61 -14.18 1.11
C GLU A 161 7.15 -14.29 1.12
N ALA A 162 7.80 -13.85 0.05
CA ALA A 162 9.27 -13.87 -0.08
C ALA A 162 10.01 -12.97 0.92
N VAL A 163 9.34 -12.01 1.57
CA VAL A 163 9.94 -11.09 2.53
C VAL A 163 9.38 -11.22 3.95
N MET A 164 8.40 -12.09 4.17
CA MET A 164 7.79 -12.30 5.49
C MET A 164 8.81 -12.69 6.56
N GLU A 165 9.73 -13.62 6.25
CA GLU A 165 10.76 -14.08 7.21
C GLU A 165 11.76 -13.00 7.64
N LYS A 166 11.83 -11.86 6.93
CA LYS A 166 12.71 -10.74 7.30
C LYS A 166 12.20 -9.99 8.53
N TYR A 167 10.93 -10.17 8.85
CA TYR A 167 10.29 -9.55 9.99
C TYR A 167 9.89 -10.67 10.93
#